data_AF-A0AAD1G223-F1
#
_entry.id   AF-A0AAD1G223-F1
#
_cell.length_a   1.000
_cell.length_b   1.000
_cell.length_c   1.000
_cell.angle_alpha   90.00
_cell.angle_beta   90.00
_cell.angle_gamma   90.00
#
_symmetry.space_group_name_H-M   'P 1'
#
loop_
_entity.id
_entity.type
_entity.pdbx_description
1 polymer ?
#
loop_
_entity_poly.entity_id
_entity_poly.type
_entity_poly.pdbx_seq_one_letter_code
_entity_poly.pdbx_strand_id
1 'polypeptide(L)'
;MPVAAMAVGISLTEARDLALIILGVGIVTGGLFAAHSTASGWVGERATRDRALAAAFYLQFYYMGSSLFGAVGGLAWDAFGWTGVASYCLALAIAAVAVALRLRAIAASRRNE
;
A
#
# COMPACT_ATOMS: atom_id res chain seq x y z
N MET A 1 -9.91 5.28 -2.11
CA MET A 1 -9.33 4.14 -1.37
C MET A 1 -8.40 3.28 -2.21
N PRO A 2 -7.33 3.76 -2.89
CA PRO A 2 -6.51 2.89 -3.76
C PRO A 2 -6.01 1.60 -3.08
N VAL A 3 -5.58 1.71 -1.81
CA VAL A 3 -5.14 0.56 -1.00
C VAL A 3 -6.27 -0.44 -0.72
N ALA A 4 -7.51 0.02 -0.56
CA ALA A 4 -8.66 -0.87 -0.39
C ALA A 4 -8.96 -1.66 -1.68
N ALA A 5 -8.76 -1.05 -2.85
CA ALA A 5 -8.83 -1.78 -4.11
C ALA A 5 -7.73 -2.85 -4.20
N MET A 6 -6.51 -2.55 -3.76
CA MET A 6 -5.43 -3.56 -3.67
C MET A 6 -5.85 -4.76 -2.81
N ALA A 7 -6.47 -4.53 -1.64
CA ALA A 7 -6.96 -5.61 -0.78
C ALA A 7 -7.98 -6.53 -1.48
N VAL A 8 -8.88 -5.94 -2.28
CA VAL A 8 -9.83 -6.70 -3.12
C VAL A 8 -9.06 -7.50 -4.18
N GLY A 9 -8.12 -6.88 -4.88
CA GLY A 9 -7.30 -7.55 -5.90
C GLY A 9 -6.50 -8.73 -5.33
N ILE A 10 -5.89 -8.57 -4.16
CA ILE A 10 -5.17 -9.63 -3.44
C ILE A 10 -6.12 -10.79 -3.14
N SER A 11 -7.34 -10.51 -2.66
CA SER A 11 -8.33 -11.55 -2.36
C SER A 11 -8.74 -12.34 -3.60
N LEU A 12 -8.80 -11.70 -4.77
CA LEU A 12 -9.09 -12.37 -6.05
C LEU A 12 -7.96 -13.30 -6.52
N THR A 13 -6.71 -13.05 -6.10
CA THR A 13 -5.59 -13.93 -6.46
C THR A 13 -5.62 -15.29 -5.77
N GLU A 14 -6.48 -15.48 -4.75
CA GLU A 14 -6.73 -16.79 -4.14
C GLU A 14 -7.73 -17.64 -4.94
N ALA A 15 -8.33 -17.07 -5.99
CA ALA A 15 -9.25 -17.81 -6.85
C ALA A 15 -8.53 -18.95 -7.58
N ARG A 16 -9.29 -20.01 -7.91
CA ARG A 16 -8.82 -21.09 -8.79
C ARG A 16 -8.96 -20.76 -10.28
N ASP A 17 -9.79 -19.78 -10.60
CA ASP A 17 -10.07 -19.34 -11.96
C ASP A 17 -8.99 -18.36 -12.45
N LEU A 18 -8.38 -18.68 -13.59
CA LEU A 18 -7.28 -17.89 -14.15
C LEU A 18 -7.71 -16.45 -14.50
N ALA A 19 -8.93 -16.25 -14.99
CA ALA A 19 -9.42 -14.92 -15.33
C ALA A 19 -9.57 -14.06 -14.06
N LEU A 20 -10.02 -14.64 -12.95
CA LEU A 20 -10.08 -13.95 -11.65
C LEU A 20 -8.68 -13.60 -11.12
N ILE A 21 -7.69 -14.48 -11.27
CA ILE A 21 -6.30 -14.18 -10.88
C ILE A 21 -5.76 -13.01 -11.69
N ILE A 22 -5.94 -13.01 -13.02
CA ILE A 22 -5.49 -11.92 -13.91
C ILE A 22 -6.18 -10.61 -13.53
N LEU A 23 -7.49 -10.64 -13.29
CA LEU A 23 -8.24 -9.47 -12.82
C LEU A 23 -7.70 -8.97 -11.48
N GLY A 24 -7.45 -9.88 -10.54
CA GLY A 24 -6.86 -9.59 -9.24
C GLY A 24 -5.52 -8.87 -9.36
N VAL A 25 -4.59 -9.42 -10.14
CA VAL A 25 -3.28 -8.80 -10.41
C VAL A 25 -3.43 -7.41 -11.05
N GLY A 26 -4.35 -7.25 -12.00
CA GLY A 26 -4.65 -5.95 -12.62
C GLY A 26 -5.13 -4.91 -11.60
N ILE A 27 -6.04 -5.31 -10.70
CA ILE A 27 -6.57 -4.45 -9.63
C ILE A 27 -5.47 -4.10 -8.63
N VAL A 28 -4.63 -5.06 -8.21
CA VAL A 28 -3.50 -4.80 -7.31
C VAL A 28 -2.54 -3.79 -7.93
N THR A 29 -2.20 -4.00 -9.20
CA THR A 29 -1.28 -3.13 -9.94
C THR A 29 -1.84 -1.72 -10.05
N GLY A 30 -3.07 -1.57 -10.55
CA GLY A 30 -3.73 -0.26 -10.64
C GLY A 30 -3.87 0.44 -9.29
N GLY A 31 -4.23 -0.32 -8.24
CA GLY A 31 -4.32 0.18 -6.87
C GLY A 31 -2.98 0.66 -6.32
N LEU A 32 -1.89 -0.05 -6.59
CA LEU A 32 -0.52 0.34 -6.19
C LEU A 32 -0.10 1.64 -6.88
N PHE A 33 -0.28 1.75 -8.20
CA PHE A 33 0.05 2.97 -8.94
C PHE A 33 -0.76 4.16 -8.44
N ALA A 34 -2.08 3.99 -8.24
CA ALA A 34 -2.92 5.04 -7.70
C ALA A 34 -2.53 5.43 -6.26
N ALA A 35 -2.19 4.45 -5.41
CA ALA A 35 -1.73 4.71 -4.03
C ALA A 35 -0.39 5.47 -4.02
N HIS A 36 0.59 4.99 -4.79
CA HIS A 36 1.93 5.58 -4.88
C HIS A 36 1.88 7.00 -5.42
N SER A 37 1.17 7.24 -6.52
CA SER A 37 1.04 8.57 -7.11
C SER A 37 0.33 9.54 -6.17
N THR A 38 -0.73 9.09 -5.47
CA THR A 38 -1.43 9.92 -4.48
C THR A 38 -0.53 10.27 -3.29
N ALA A 39 0.18 9.28 -2.73
CA ALA A 39 1.06 9.48 -1.59
C ALA A 39 2.24 10.40 -1.93
N SER A 40 2.89 10.14 -3.07
CA SER A 40 3.98 10.98 -3.58
C SER A 40 3.55 12.43 -3.80
N GLY A 41 2.38 12.64 -4.44
CA GLY A 41 1.81 13.98 -4.63
C GLY A 41 1.53 14.69 -3.30
N TRP A 42 0.96 13.98 -2.33
CA TRP A 42 0.65 14.52 -1.01
C TRP A 42 1.89 14.94 -0.20
N VAL A 43 3.00 14.23 -0.34
CA VAL A 43 4.27 14.61 0.32
C VAL A 43 4.77 15.94 -0.22
N GLY A 44 4.75 16.13 -1.55
CA GLY A 44 5.16 17.38 -2.18
C GLY A 44 4.23 18.55 -1.86
N GLU A 45 2.91 18.29 -1.79
CA GLU A 45 1.90 19.31 -1.46
C GLU A 45 1.99 19.78 0.00
N ARG A 46 2.29 18.87 0.94
CA ARG A 46 2.43 19.20 2.37
C ARG A 46 3.77 19.87 2.72
N ALA A 47 4.79 19.70 1.89
CA ALA A 47 6.10 20.30 2.12
C ALA A 47 6.07 21.80 1.80
N THR A 48 6.09 22.64 2.84
CA THR A 48 6.15 24.11 2.74
C THR A 48 7.57 24.62 2.49
N ARG A 49 8.59 23.85 2.88
CA ARG A 49 10.01 24.07 2.63
C ARG A 49 10.67 22.76 2.18
N ASP A 50 11.75 22.86 1.43
CA ASP A 50 12.60 21.72 1.02
C ASP A 50 11.84 20.53 0.41
N ARG A 51 10.97 20.81 -0.57
CA ARG A 51 10.15 19.79 -1.25
C ARG A 51 10.97 18.63 -1.82
N ALA A 52 12.18 18.91 -2.31
CA ALA A 52 13.09 17.89 -2.81
C ALA A 52 13.52 16.90 -1.72
N LEU A 53 13.81 17.40 -0.51
CA LEU A 53 14.16 16.55 0.64
C LEU A 53 12.96 15.72 1.11
N ALA A 54 11.77 16.31 1.15
CA ALA A 54 10.55 15.58 1.49
C ALA A 54 10.27 14.43 0.52
N ALA A 55 10.41 14.67 -0.79
CA ALA A 55 10.32 13.64 -1.82
C ALA A 55 11.41 12.56 -1.67
N ALA A 56 12.64 12.95 -1.32
CA ALA A 56 13.73 12.02 -1.05
C ALA A 56 13.41 11.11 0.15
N PHE A 57 12.85 11.64 1.24
CA PHE A 57 12.39 10.81 2.36
C PHE A 57 11.26 9.86 1.96
N TYR A 58 10.30 10.31 1.15
CA TYR A 58 9.26 9.41 0.63
C TYR A 58 9.86 8.24 -0.16
N LEU A 59 10.78 8.51 -1.08
CA LEU A 59 11.46 7.48 -1.85
C LEU A 59 12.32 6.57 -0.96
N GLN A 60 13.03 7.15 0.01
CA GLN A 60 13.82 6.39 0.98
C GLN A 60 12.93 5.39 1.73
N PHE A 61 11.79 5.82 2.26
CA PHE A 61 10.86 4.92 2.96
C PHE A 61 10.16 3.94 2.01
N TYR A 62 9.85 4.34 0.78
CA TYR A 62 9.30 3.46 -0.25
C TYR A 62 10.24 2.30 -0.56
N TYR A 63 11.52 2.59 -0.82
CA TYR A 63 12.52 1.56 -1.11
C TYR A 63 12.91 0.75 0.13
N MET A 64 13.10 1.40 1.28
CA MET A 64 13.39 0.73 2.55
C MET A 64 12.27 -0.25 2.92
N GLY A 65 11.01 0.21 2.85
CA GLY A 65 9.85 -0.62 3.10
C GLY A 65 9.75 -1.76 2.10
N SER A 66 9.91 -1.51 0.81
CA SER A 66 9.85 -2.56 -0.22
C SER A 66 10.93 -3.63 0.00
N SER A 67 12.14 -3.25 0.43
CA SER A 67 13.22 -4.20 0.72
C SER A 67 12.93 -5.02 1.98
N LEU A 68 12.55 -4.37 3.08
CA LEU A 68 12.28 -5.04 4.34
C LEU A 68 11.05 -5.96 4.23
N PHE A 69 9.92 -5.39 3.82
CA PHE A 69 8.67 -6.12 3.72
C PHE A 69 8.65 -7.10 2.54
N GLY A 70 9.44 -6.86 1.49
CA GLY A 70 9.66 -7.82 0.41
C GLY A 70 10.43 -9.05 0.90
N ALA A 71 11.52 -8.85 1.65
CA ALA A 71 12.28 -9.96 2.22
C ALA A 71 11.46 -10.78 3.22
N VAL A 72 10.69 -10.12 4.10
CA VAL A 72 9.78 -10.80 5.05
C VAL A 72 8.66 -11.54 4.33
N GLY A 73 8.20 -11.04 3.18
CA GLY A 73 7.21 -11.73 2.34
C GLY A 73 7.70 -13.09 1.85
N GLY A 74 9.01 -13.27 1.64
CA GLY A 74 9.61 -14.58 1.31
C GLY A 74 9.39 -15.62 2.41
N LEU A 75 9.46 -15.21 3.69
CA LEU A 75 9.17 -16.12 4.82
C LEU A 75 7.71 -16.58 4.82
N ALA A 76 6.78 -15.71 4.41
CA ALA A 76 5.37 -16.06 4.30
C ALA A 76 5.12 -17.08 3.17
N TRP A 77 5.87 -16.95 2.06
CA TRP A 77 5.87 -17.93 0.98
C TRP A 77 6.41 -19.29 1.45
N ASP A 78 7.56 -19.31 2.13
CA ASP A 78 8.16 -20.56 2.61
C ASP A 78 7.27 -21.30 3.62
N ALA A 79 6.53 -20.55 4.45
CA ALA A 79 5.67 -21.13 5.49
C ALA A 79 4.31 -21.63 4.96
N PHE A 80 3.65 -20.87 4.07
CA PHE A 80 2.26 -21.12 3.67
C PHE A 80 1.99 -20.94 2.16
N GLY A 81 3.03 -20.84 1.34
CA GLY A 81 2.91 -20.64 -0.10
C GLY A 81 2.21 -19.33 -0.46
N TRP A 82 1.39 -19.38 -1.52
CA TRP A 82 0.70 -18.18 -2.03
C TRP A 82 -0.28 -17.58 -1.01
N THR A 83 -1.07 -18.42 -0.33
CA THR A 83 -2.01 -17.95 0.71
C THR A 83 -1.27 -17.24 1.86
N GLY A 84 -0.04 -17.65 2.17
CA GLY A 84 0.84 -16.92 3.08
C GLY A 84 1.17 -15.51 2.59
N VAL A 85 1.59 -15.39 1.33
CA VAL A 85 1.90 -14.09 0.72
C VAL A 85 0.65 -13.21 0.61
N ALA A 86 -0.49 -13.75 0.19
CA ALA A 86 -1.73 -13.00 0.04
C ALA A 86 -2.23 -12.48 1.40
N SER A 87 -2.26 -13.32 2.44
CA SER A 87 -2.67 -12.92 3.79
C SER A 87 -1.72 -11.88 4.40
N TYR A 88 -0.41 -12.04 4.18
CA TYR A 88 0.60 -11.05 4.56
C TYR A 88 0.39 -9.69 3.89
N CYS A 89 0.22 -9.68 2.56
CA CYS A 89 -0.05 -8.46 1.81
C CYS A 89 -1.37 -7.81 2.22
N LEU A 90 -2.40 -8.62 2.53
CA LEU A 90 -3.69 -8.14 3.02
C LEU A 90 -3.54 -7.46 4.39
N ALA A 91 -2.74 -8.03 5.29
CA ALA A 91 -2.45 -7.44 6.60
C ALA A 91 -1.74 -6.08 6.46
N LEU A 92 -0.75 -5.96 5.56
CA LEU A 92 -0.10 -4.70 5.25
C LEU A 92 -1.07 -3.67 4.65
N ALA A 93 -1.97 -4.09 3.75
CA ALA A 93 -2.99 -3.23 3.17
C ALA A 93 -3.97 -2.70 4.24
N ILE A 94 -4.41 -3.56 5.17
CA ILE A 94 -5.26 -3.17 6.30
C ILE A 94 -4.54 -2.16 7.19
N ALA A 95 -3.26 -2.41 7.53
CA ALA A 95 -2.46 -1.48 8.32
C ALA A 95 -2.32 -0.11 7.63
N ALA A 96 -2.06 -0.09 6.32
CA ALA A 96 -1.98 1.14 5.54
C ALA A 96 -3.31 1.90 5.50
N VAL A 97 -4.45 1.20 5.37
CA VAL A 97 -5.79 1.82 5.47
C VAL A 97 -6.01 2.41 6.86
N ALA A 98 -5.65 1.69 7.93
CA ALA A 98 -5.79 2.19 9.30
C ALA A 98 -4.97 3.46 9.53
N VAL A 99 -3.72 3.50 9.05
CA VAL A 99 -2.87 4.71 9.09
C VAL A 99 -3.51 5.85 8.30
N ALA A 100 -4.01 5.59 7.09
CA ALA A 100 -4.65 6.62 6.27
C ALA A 100 -5.92 7.19 6.94
N LEU A 101 -6.73 6.35 7.57
CA LEU A 101 -7.91 6.79 8.34
C LEU A 101 -7.51 7.62 9.56
N ARG A 102 -6.47 7.23 10.29
CA ARG A 102 -5.93 8.00 11.42
C ARG A 102 -5.43 9.37 10.98
N LEU A 103 -4.69 9.45 9.88
CA LEU A 103 -4.22 10.72 9.32
C LEU A 103 -5.40 11.62 8.90
N ARG A 104 -6.45 11.05 8.30
CA ARG A 104 -7.67 11.79 7.97
C ARG A 104 -8.38 12.33 9.22
N ALA A 105 -8.46 11.54 10.29
CA ALA A 105 -9.08 11.97 11.55
C ALA A 105 -8.32 13.14 12.19
N ILE A 106 -6.97 13.07 12.20
CA ILE A 106 -6.11 14.15 12.72
C ILE A 106 -6.25 15.42 11.86
N ALA A 107 -6.35 15.28 10.54
CA ALA A 107 -6.57 16.44 9.68
C ALA A 107 -7.95 17.09 9.88
N ALA A 108 -8.98 16.29 10.19
CA ALA A 108 -10.31 16.80 10.47
C ALA A 108 -10.38 17.55 11.81
N SER A 109 -9.67 17.08 12.85
CA SER A 109 -9.65 17.78 14.15
C SER A 109 -9.03 19.17 14.04
N ARG A 110 -7.92 19.32 13.30
CA ARG A 110 -7.23 20.61 13.08
C ARG A 110 -8.02 21.64 12.25
N ARG A 111 -9.10 21.23 11.59
CA ARG A 111 -9.96 22.14 10.80
C ARG A 111 -11.08 22.75 11.63
N ASN A 112 -11.40 22.14 12.78
CA ASN A 112 -12.44 22.59 13.70
C ASN A 112 -11.87 23.48 14.84
N GLU A 113 -10.56 23.64 14.87
CA GLU A 113 -9.80 24.60 15.70
C GLU A 113 -9.53 25.86 14.88
#